data_AF-A0A539DNU0-F1
#
_entry.id   AF-A0A539DNU0-F1
#
_cell.length_a   1.000
_cell.length_b   1.000
_cell.length_c   1.000
_cell.angle_alpha   90.00
_cell.angle_beta   90.00
_cell.angle_gamma   90.00
#
_symmetry.space_group_name_H-M   'P 1'
#
loop_
_entity.id
_entity.type
_entity.pdbx_description
1 polymer ?
#
loop_
_entity_poly.entity_id
_entity_poly.type
_entity_poly.pdbx_seq_one_letter_code
_entity_poly.pdbx_strand_id
1 'polypeptide(L)' 'MSVEPPPFSEEERDTLYRIIAARRDMRHFIAGSRIGEEVFARILRAAHQAPSVGLMQPWRFVRIQNTTLRE' A
#
# COMPACT_ATOMS: atom_id res chain seq x y z
N MET A 1 -5.06 -2.16 32.99
CA MET A 1 -5.03 -3.47 32.31
C MET A 1 -4.86 -3.21 30.84
N SER A 2 -3.70 -3.54 30.28
CA SER A 2 -3.50 -3.47 28.82
C SER A 2 -4.23 -4.65 28.20
N VAL A 3 -5.29 -4.39 27.45
CA VAL A 3 -5.96 -5.42 26.65
C VAL A 3 -5.12 -5.57 25.38
N GLU A 4 -4.32 -6.61 25.29
CA GLU A 4 -3.68 -6.95 24.03
C GLU A 4 -4.74 -7.32 23.00
N PRO A 5 -4.62 -6.86 21.75
CA PRO A 5 -5.50 -7.32 20.69
C PRO A 5 -5.36 -8.84 20.53
N PRO A 6 -6.44 -9.54 20.16
CA PRO A 6 -6.35 -10.96 19.89
C PRO A 6 -5.32 -11.22 18.78
N PRO A 7 -4.61 -12.37 18.83
CA PRO A 7 -3.70 -12.74 17.76
C PRO A 7 -4.47 -12.92 16.45
N PHE A 8 -3.78 -12.72 15.31
CA PHE A 8 -4.33 -13.03 14.00
C PHE A 8 -4.73 -14.50 13.89
N SER A 9 -5.87 -14.76 13.25
CA SER A 9 -6.32 -16.11 12.94
C SER A 9 -5.35 -16.80 11.96
N GLU A 10 -5.46 -18.13 11.86
CA GLU A 10 -4.70 -18.90 10.88
C GLU A 10 -4.99 -18.42 9.44
N GLU A 11 -6.26 -18.18 9.11
CA GLU A 11 -6.69 -17.67 7.81
C GLU A 11 -6.11 -16.28 7.49
N GLU A 12 -6.05 -15.37 8.47
CA GLU A 12 -5.47 -14.04 8.30
C GLU A 12 -3.97 -14.11 8.03
N ARG A 13 -3.26 -14.99 8.75
CA ARG A 13 -1.82 -15.21 8.58
C ARG A 13 -1.52 -15.82 7.21
N ASP A 14 -2.28 -16.83 6.80
CA ASP A 14 -2.12 -17.46 5.48
C ASP A 14 -2.41 -16.46 4.35
N THR A 15 -3.44 -15.64 4.52
CA THR A 15 -3.76 -14.56 3.58
C THR A 15 -2.62 -13.56 3.46
N LEU A 16 -2.03 -13.14 4.58
CA LEU A 16 -0.87 -12.24 4.59
C LEU A 16 0.31 -12.84 3.83
N TYR A 17 0.68 -14.10 4.11
CA TYR A 17 1.79 -14.76 3.43
C TYR A 17 1.53 -14.96 1.94
N ARG A 18 0.28 -15.28 1.55
CA ARG A 18 -0.12 -15.36 0.14
C ARG A 18 0.03 -14.01 -0.58
N ILE A 19 -0.34 -12.89 0.05
CA ILE A 19 -0.16 -11.55 -0.52
C ILE A 19 1.32 -11.24 -0.73
N ILE A 20 2.15 -11.49 0.29
CA ILE A 20 3.60 -11.26 0.23
C ILE A 20 4.23 -12.08 -0.90
N ALA A 21 3.90 -13.37 -1.01
CA ALA A 21 4.44 -14.28 -2.01
C ALA A 21 3.98 -13.94 -3.45
N ALA A 22 2.74 -13.46 -3.61
CA ALA A 22 2.18 -13.10 -4.91
C ALA A 22 2.71 -11.77 -5.45
N ARG A 23 3.24 -10.88 -4.60
CA ARG A 23 3.72 -9.56 -5.02
C ARG A 23 4.94 -9.70 -5.96
N ARG A 24 4.93 -8.93 -7.05
CA ARG A 24 6.02 -8.88 -8.03
C ARG A 24 6.38 -7.43 -8.36
N ASP A 25 7.64 -7.21 -8.70
CA ASP A 25 8.10 -5.97 -9.33
C ASP A 25 7.67 -5.99 -10.81
N MET A 26 6.69 -5.17 -11.16
CA MET A 26 6.09 -5.15 -12.50
C MET A 26 6.69 -4.00 -13.32
N ARG A 27 7.17 -4.31 -14.53
CA ARG A 27 7.80 -3.32 -15.43
C ARG A 27 6.94 -2.94 -16.65
N HIS A 28 5.91 -3.73 -16.94
CA HIS A 28 4.95 -3.47 -18.02
C HIS A 28 3.54 -3.38 -17.44
N PHE A 29 2.85 -2.29 -17.73
CA PHE A 29 1.49 -2.01 -17.26
C PHE A 29 0.53 -1.93 -18.44
N ILE A 30 -0.76 -2.15 -18.17
CA ILE A 30 -1.80 -2.05 -19.19
C ILE A 30 -1.93 -0.56 -19.60
N ALA A 31 -1.59 -0.26 -20.84
CA ALA A 31 -1.66 1.10 -21.38
C ALA A 31 -3.09 1.66 -21.30
N GLY A 32 -3.22 2.95 -20.95
CA GLY A 32 -4.51 3.62 -20.80
C GLY A 32 -5.31 3.23 -19.55
N SER A 33 -4.90 2.20 -18.81
CA SER A 33 -5.57 1.83 -17.56
C SER A 33 -5.39 2.90 -16.48
N ARG A 34 -6.41 3.05 -15.63
CA ARG A 34 -6.40 3.95 -14.47
C ARG A 34 -6.89 3.20 -13.25
N ILE A 35 -6.24 3.46 -12.12
CA ILE A 35 -6.76 3.06 -10.81
C ILE A 35 -7.92 3.97 -10.44
N GLY A 36 -9.00 3.39 -9.90
CA GLY A 36 -10.10 4.18 -9.34
C GLY A 36 -9.65 4.97 -8.12
N GLU A 37 -10.29 6.11 -7.87
CA GLU A 37 -9.92 7.01 -6.76
C GLU A 37 -10.01 6.33 -5.38
N GLU A 38 -11.02 5.49 -5.17
CA GLU A 38 -11.14 4.71 -3.93
C GLU A 38 -9.99 3.73 -3.72
N VAL A 39 -9.53 3.09 -4.80
CA VAL A 39 -8.39 2.18 -4.75
C VAL A 39 -7.11 2.95 -4.44
N PHE A 40 -6.93 4.11 -5.09
CA PHE A 40 -5.79 4.98 -4.81
C PHE A 40 -5.77 5.45 -3.35
N ALA A 41 -6.92 5.87 -2.82
CA ALA A 41 -7.04 6.29 -1.42
C ALA A 41 -6.70 5.15 -0.46
N ARG A 42 -7.11 3.90 -0.74
CA ARG A 42 -6.71 2.72 0.05
C ARG A 42 -5.20 2.50 0.05
N ILE A 43 -4.54 2.69 -1.10
CA ILE A 43 -3.07 2.55 -1.21
C ILE A 43 -2.37 3.61 -0.36
N LEU A 44 -2.80 4.87 -0.43
CA LEU A 44 -2.21 5.94 0.38
C LEU A 44 -2.43 5.72 1.88
N ARG A 45 -3.62 5.26 2.29
CA ARG A 45 -3.89 4.90 3.68
C ARG A 45 -2.97 3.78 4.17
N ALA A 46 -2.76 2.73 3.36
CA ALA A 46 -1.84 1.65 3.70
C ALA A 46 -0.39 2.16 3.84
N ALA A 47 0.07 3.02 2.93
CA ALA A 47 1.40 3.62 3.02
C ALA A 47 1.58 4.47 4.29
N HIS A 48 0.53 5.20 4.70
CA HIS A 48 0.55 6.06 5.89
C HIS A 48 0.58 5.27 7.22
N GLN A 49 0.17 4.00 7.22
CA GLN A 49 0.26 3.11 8.39
C GLN A 49 1.68 2.56 8.63
N ALA A 50 2.63 2.82 7.73
CA ALA A 50 4.01 2.40 7.93
C ALA A 50 4.59 3.03 9.22
N PRO A 51 5.48 2.32 9.94
CA PRO A 51 6.16 2.90 11.08
C PRO A 51 7.15 3.99 10.62
N SER A 52 7.38 4.97 11.48
CA SER A 52 8.44 5.99 11.29
C SER A 52 9.10 6.31 12.62
N VAL A 53 10.38 6.69 12.58
CA VAL A 53 11.11 7.13 13.77
C VAL A 53 10.37 8.30 14.41
N GLY A 54 10.06 8.19 15.70
CA GLY A 54 9.37 9.24 16.45
C GLY A 54 8.00 9.64 15.90
N LEU A 55 7.34 8.77 15.11
CA LEU A 55 6.08 9.09 14.42
C LEU A 55 6.20 10.32 13.50
N MET A 56 7.39 10.60 12.96
CA MET A 56 7.63 11.80 12.13
C MET A 56 6.86 11.80 10.80
N GLN A 57 6.53 10.61 10.27
CA GLN A 57 5.83 10.44 9.00
C GLN A 57 6.40 11.33 7.87
N PRO A 58 7.72 11.30 7.60
CA PRO A 58 8.40 12.32 6.78
C PRO A 58 8.13 12.19 5.26
N TRP A 59 7.24 11.28 4.85
CA TRP A 59 6.92 11.03 3.46
C TRP A 59 6.03 12.12 2.85
N ARG A 60 6.21 12.33 1.55
CA ARG A 60 5.27 13.05 0.70
C ARG A 60 4.88 12.15 -0.46
N PHE A 61 3.59 12.08 -0.76
CA PHE A 61 3.08 11.34 -1.91
C PHE A 61 2.71 12.32 -3.02
N VAL A 62 3.37 12.20 -4.17
CA VAL A 62 3.09 13.02 -5.36
C VAL A 62 2.53 12.09 -6.44
N ARG A 63 1.31 12.37 -6.91
CA ARG A 63 0.67 11.62 -8.00
C ARG A 63 0.92 12.32 -9.33
N ILE A 64 1.74 11.72 -10.19
CA ILE A 64 2.00 12.24 -11.54
C ILE A 64 1.02 11.59 -12.52
N GLN A 65 0.07 12.37 -13.02
CA GLN A 65 -0.89 11.92 -14.04
C GLN A 65 -0.69 12.60 -15.40
N ASN A 66 0.03 13.72 -15.42
CA ASN A 66 0.35 14.41 -16.67
C ASN A 66 1.45 13.62 -17.42
N THR A 67 1.12 13.17 -18.62
CA THR A 67 2.05 12.42 -19.49
C THR A 67 3.23 13.27 -19.92
N THR A 68 3.07 14.58 -20.12
CA THR A 68 4.17 15.46 -20.53
C THR A 68 5.19 15.71 -19.41
N LEU A 69 4.84 15.44 -18.15
CA LEU A 69 5.77 15.46 -17.02
C LEU A 69 6.51 14.13 -16.82
N ARG A 70 6.09 13.07 -17.53
CA ARG A 70 6.61 11.71 -17.38
C ARG A 70 7.60 11.34 -18.50
N GLU A 71 7.45 11.94 -19.67
CA GLU A 71 8.38 11.82 -20.82
C GLU A 71 9.65 12.65 -20.59
#